data_AF-A0A939JIK9-F1
#
_entry.id   AF-A0A939JIK9-F1
#
_cell.length_a   1.000
_cell.length_b   1.000
_cell.length_c   1.000
_cell.angle_alpha   90.00
_cell.angle_beta   90.00
_cell.angle_gamma   90.00
#
_symmetry.space_group_name_H-M   'P 1'
#
loop_
_entity.id
_entity.type
_entity.pdbx_description
1 polymer ?
#
loop_
_entity_poly.entity_id
_entity_poly.type
_entity_poly.pdbx_seq_one_letter_code
_entity_poly.pdbx_strand_id
1 'polypeptide(L)'
;GSGVSAAEAARRAGFRPVVPAELGAPDVISVAAAPAGRWVVSLCWRGTDGRTVRLDEFPSQLDVGFSKQVSQMPEWPALADGSTGLWFAQPHVLRLRLADAQGRWVPVARPAGPTLLWTRGTTMTLRLEGIDSSDRAVAIANSAR
;
A
#
# COMPACT_ATOMS: atom_id res chain seq x y z
N GLY A 1 -19.34 4.29 -0.25
CA GLY A 1 -19.29 4.69 -1.67
C GLY A 1 -19.35 3.45 -2.52
N SER A 2 -20.06 3.48 -3.64
CA SER A 2 -20.09 2.37 -4.60
C SER A 2 -18.69 2.15 -5.16
N GLY A 3 -18.11 0.98 -4.91
CA GLY A 3 -16.83 0.59 -5.51
C GLY A 3 -16.94 0.42 -7.03
N VAL A 4 -15.79 0.32 -7.68
CA VAL A 4 -15.69 -0.08 -9.10
C VAL A 4 -15.34 -1.56 -9.20
N SER A 5 -15.52 -2.16 -10.38
CA SER A 5 -15.01 -3.52 -10.64
C SER A 5 -13.48 -3.50 -10.82
N ALA A 6 -12.83 -4.66 -10.68
CA ALA A 6 -11.38 -4.77 -10.91
C ALA A 6 -11.00 -4.42 -12.36
N ALA A 7 -11.83 -4.79 -13.34
CA ALA A 7 -11.63 -4.42 -14.74
C ALA A 7 -11.71 -2.90 -14.95
N GLU A 8 -12.67 -2.25 -14.27
CA GLU A 8 -12.79 -0.80 -14.35
C GLU A 8 -11.64 -0.08 -13.64
N ALA A 9 -11.20 -0.60 -12.50
CA ALA A 9 -10.03 -0.10 -11.81
C ALA A 9 -8.79 -0.18 -12.71
N ALA A 10 -8.60 -1.33 -13.38
CA ALA A 10 -7.48 -1.52 -14.28
C ALA A 10 -7.48 -0.56 -15.46
N ARG A 11 -8.66 -0.33 -16.06
CA ARG A 11 -8.82 0.63 -17.17
C ARG A 11 -8.47 2.06 -16.75
N ARG A 12 -8.90 2.48 -15.55
CA ARG A 12 -8.65 3.84 -15.05
C ARG A 12 -7.23 4.04 -14.58
N ALA A 13 -6.67 3.07 -13.85
CA ALA A 13 -5.36 3.19 -13.23
C ALA A 13 -4.20 2.85 -14.18
N GLY A 14 -4.49 2.14 -15.28
CA GLY A 14 -3.47 1.68 -16.24
C GLY A 14 -2.69 0.44 -15.79
N PHE A 15 -3.09 -0.18 -14.67
CA PHE A 15 -2.50 -1.43 -14.16
C PHE A 15 -3.56 -2.30 -13.50
N ARG A 16 -3.37 -3.62 -13.53
CA ARG A 16 -4.29 -4.56 -12.85
C ARG A 16 -4.06 -4.51 -11.33
N PRO A 17 -5.11 -4.34 -10.51
CA PRO A 17 -4.97 -4.40 -9.06
C PRO A 17 -4.41 -5.76 -8.59
N VAL A 18 -3.50 -5.72 -7.63
CA VAL A 18 -2.91 -6.90 -6.99
C VAL A 18 -3.73 -7.25 -5.75
N VAL A 19 -4.39 -8.41 -5.79
CA VAL A 19 -5.20 -8.91 -4.68
C VAL A 19 -4.41 -9.98 -3.92
N PRO A 20 -4.04 -9.75 -2.64
CA PRO A 20 -3.36 -10.77 -1.84
C PRO A 20 -4.26 -11.99 -1.63
N ALA A 21 -3.76 -13.18 -1.93
CA ALA A 21 -4.54 -14.41 -1.78
C ALA A 21 -4.99 -14.64 -0.33
N GLU A 22 -4.19 -14.23 0.66
CA GLU A 22 -4.51 -14.32 2.09
C GLU A 22 -5.72 -13.49 2.54
N LEU A 23 -6.14 -12.51 1.73
CA LEU A 23 -7.31 -11.67 2.01
C LEU A 23 -8.53 -12.03 1.16
N GLY A 24 -8.34 -12.79 0.08
CA GLY A 24 -9.41 -13.10 -0.87
C GLY A 24 -9.95 -11.85 -1.59
N ALA A 25 -11.16 -11.97 -2.16
CA ALA A 25 -11.77 -10.89 -2.92
C ALA A 25 -12.10 -9.66 -2.03
N PRO A 26 -11.77 -8.42 -2.45
CA PRO A 26 -12.09 -7.22 -1.69
C PRO A 26 -13.57 -6.86 -1.77
N ASP A 27 -14.10 -6.27 -0.69
CA ASP A 27 -15.48 -5.77 -0.64
C ASP A 27 -15.66 -4.51 -1.47
N VAL A 28 -14.62 -3.68 -1.54
CA VAL A 28 -14.65 -2.40 -2.26
C VAL A 28 -13.32 -2.18 -2.95
N ILE A 29 -13.39 -1.84 -4.24
CA ILE A 29 -12.29 -1.31 -5.01
C ILE A 29 -12.59 0.14 -5.34
N SER A 30 -11.62 1.03 -5.16
CA SER A 30 -11.74 2.44 -5.54
C SER A 30 -10.50 2.92 -6.26
N VAL A 31 -10.69 3.93 -7.11
CA VAL A 31 -9.60 4.56 -7.85
C VAL A 31 -9.66 6.06 -7.59
N ALA A 32 -8.56 6.62 -7.10
CA ALA A 32 -8.44 8.04 -6.81
C ALA A 32 -7.27 8.65 -7.57
N ALA A 33 -7.43 9.88 -8.02
CA ALA A 33 -6.32 10.64 -8.59
C ALA A 33 -5.28 10.91 -7.49
N ALA A 34 -4.01 10.79 -7.86
CA ALA A 34 -2.85 11.17 -7.09
C ALA A 34 -2.07 12.27 -7.82
N PRO A 35 -1.20 13.02 -7.11
CA PRO A 35 -0.37 14.04 -7.72
C PRO A 35 0.36 13.56 -8.98
N ALA A 36 0.65 14.50 -9.88
CA ALA A 36 1.34 14.27 -11.15
C ALA A 36 0.62 13.28 -12.10
N GLY A 37 -0.71 13.36 -12.15
CA GLY A 37 -1.53 12.62 -13.12
C GLY A 37 -1.59 11.11 -12.86
N ARG A 38 -1.34 10.69 -11.61
CA ARG A 38 -1.29 9.28 -11.21
C ARG A 38 -2.63 8.83 -10.66
N TRP A 39 -2.76 7.53 -10.52
CA TRP A 39 -3.92 6.89 -9.91
C TRP A 39 -3.46 5.98 -8.77
N VAL A 40 -4.23 5.98 -7.69
CA VAL A 40 -4.10 5.03 -6.59
C VAL A 40 -5.30 4.11 -6.67
N VAL A 41 -5.04 2.80 -6.69
CA VAL A 41 -6.08 1.80 -6.47
C VAL A 41 -6.10 1.45 -4.99
N SER A 42 -7.28 1.48 -4.38
CA SER A 42 -7.47 1.05 -3.00
C SER A 42 -8.44 -0.11 -2.94
N LEU A 43 -7.99 -1.21 -2.34
CA LEU A 43 -8.76 -2.41 -2.04
C LEU A 43 -9.08 -2.43 -0.55
N CYS A 44 -10.35 -2.66 -0.19
CA CYS A 44 -10.78 -2.71 1.21
C CYS A 44 -11.51 -4.01 1.51
N TRP A 45 -11.19 -4.61 2.66
CA TRP A 45 -11.88 -5.75 3.25
C TRP A 45 -12.43 -5.35 4.62
N ARG A 46 -13.70 -5.60 4.87
CA ARG A 46 -14.37 -5.34 6.14
C ARG A 46 -14.27 -6.58 7.00
N GLY A 47 -13.61 -6.46 8.14
CA GLY A 47 -13.59 -7.48 9.17
C GLY A 47 -14.94 -7.57 9.88
N THR A 48 -15.25 -8.76 10.39
CA THR A 48 -16.42 -9.00 11.24
C THR A 48 -16.33 -8.29 12.60
N ASP A 49 -15.12 -7.88 12.99
CA ASP A 49 -14.81 -7.11 14.19
C ASP A 49 -14.98 -5.59 13.98
N GLY A 50 -15.45 -5.16 12.81
CA GLY A 50 -15.63 -3.76 12.45
C GLY A 50 -14.34 -3.05 11.99
N ARG A 51 -13.19 -3.72 12.00
CA ARG A 51 -11.95 -3.18 11.44
C ARG A 51 -11.98 -3.29 9.92
N THR A 52 -11.28 -2.40 9.22
CA THR A 52 -11.12 -2.48 7.77
C THR A 52 -9.65 -2.69 7.46
N VAL A 53 -9.35 -3.75 6.73
CA VAL A 53 -8.06 -3.93 6.09
C VAL A 53 -8.08 -3.17 4.78
N ARG A 54 -7.03 -2.39 4.51
CA ARG A 54 -6.92 -1.59 3.30
C ARG A 54 -5.56 -1.80 2.65
N LEU A 55 -5.56 -2.06 1.36
CA LEU A 55 -4.36 -2.11 0.53
C LEU A 55 -4.43 -0.96 -0.49
N ASP A 56 -3.47 -0.04 -0.44
CA ASP A 56 -3.27 0.96 -1.49
C ASP A 56 -2.12 0.55 -2.41
N GLU A 57 -2.33 0.67 -3.72
CA GLU A 57 -1.37 0.37 -4.77
C GLU A 57 -0.97 1.65 -5.51
N PHE A 58 0.33 1.94 -5.52
CA PHE A 58 0.92 3.11 -6.16
C PHE A 58 1.87 2.69 -7.27
N PRO A 59 1.67 3.09 -8.55
CA PRO A 59 2.53 2.72 -9.67
C PRO A 59 3.86 3.54 -9.67
N SER A 60 4.60 3.49 -8.58
CA SER A 60 5.90 4.10 -8.38
C SER A 60 6.71 3.32 -7.36
N GLN A 61 8.02 3.45 -7.45
CA GLN A 61 8.92 3.07 -6.37
C GLN A 61 8.74 3.99 -5.16
N LEU A 62 8.96 3.40 -3.98
CA LEU A 62 9.06 4.08 -2.71
C LEU A 62 10.40 4.81 -2.61
N ASP A 63 10.41 6.08 -2.18
CA ASP A 63 11.67 6.76 -1.86
C ASP A 63 12.29 6.14 -0.61
N VAL A 64 13.50 5.59 -0.77
CA VAL A 64 14.30 5.02 0.32
C VAL A 64 14.70 6.07 1.37
N GLY A 65 14.61 7.37 1.05
CA GLY A 65 14.87 8.48 1.98
C GLY A 65 13.77 8.76 3.02
N PHE A 66 12.70 7.96 3.06
CA PHE A 66 11.53 8.14 3.94
C PHE A 66 11.84 8.11 5.45
N SER A 67 12.89 7.40 5.87
CA SER A 67 13.24 7.17 7.29
C SER A 67 13.52 8.43 8.12
N LYS A 68 13.58 9.61 7.49
CA LYS A 68 13.95 10.88 8.14
C LYS A 68 12.80 11.62 8.85
N GLN A 69 11.55 11.14 8.80
CA GLN A 69 10.40 11.89 9.36
C GLN A 69 9.38 11.04 10.15
N VAL A 70 9.73 9.82 10.53
CA VAL A 70 8.92 9.01 11.44
C VAL A 70 9.42 9.15 12.87
N SER A 71 8.49 9.28 13.83
CA SER A 71 8.80 9.41 15.26
C SER A 71 9.44 8.14 15.84
N GLN A 72 9.29 7.00 15.17
CA GLN A 72 9.97 5.73 15.46
C GLN A 72 10.49 5.12 14.16
N MET A 73 11.68 4.52 14.20
CA MET A 73 12.21 3.81 13.03
C MET A 73 11.34 2.60 12.72
N PRO A 74 11.05 2.30 11.44
CA PRO A 74 10.35 1.09 11.08
C PRO A 74 11.19 -0.14 11.37
N GLU A 75 10.52 -1.27 11.55
CA GLU A 75 11.13 -2.58 11.39
C GLU A 75 11.27 -2.91 9.90
N TRP A 76 12.26 -3.74 9.55
CA TRP A 76 12.63 -4.04 8.17
C TRP A 76 12.42 -5.52 7.87
N PRO A 77 11.17 -6.01 7.85
CA PRO A 77 10.92 -7.42 7.56
C PRO A 77 11.36 -7.79 6.14
N ALA A 78 11.98 -8.96 6.00
CA ALA A 78 12.28 -9.55 4.70
C ALA A 78 11.00 -10.15 4.09
N LEU A 79 10.79 -9.90 2.80
CA LEU A 79 9.72 -10.53 2.02
C LEU A 79 10.26 -11.70 1.20
N ALA A 80 9.36 -12.59 0.79
CA ALA A 80 9.72 -13.84 0.11
C ALA A 80 10.38 -13.63 -1.26
N ASP A 81 10.15 -12.49 -1.91
CA ASP A 81 10.77 -12.12 -3.18
C ASP A 81 12.15 -11.43 -3.00
N GLY A 82 12.67 -11.37 -1.78
CA GLY A 82 13.93 -10.73 -1.43
C GLY A 82 13.82 -9.20 -1.30
N SER A 83 12.64 -8.62 -1.50
CA SER A 83 12.42 -7.20 -1.20
C SER A 83 12.31 -6.96 0.32
N THR A 84 12.54 -5.72 0.73
CA THR A 84 12.44 -5.31 2.14
C THR A 84 11.17 -4.50 2.36
N GLY A 85 10.39 -4.90 3.37
CA GLY A 85 9.25 -4.12 3.85
C GLY A 85 9.68 -3.07 4.88
N LEU A 86 8.84 -2.05 5.06
CA LEU A 86 8.91 -1.10 6.16
C LEU A 86 7.66 -1.28 7.01
N TRP A 87 7.84 -1.82 8.21
CA TRP A 87 6.75 -2.02 9.16
C TRP A 87 6.74 -0.91 10.22
N PHE A 88 5.60 -0.26 10.37
CA PHE A 88 5.37 0.79 11.35
C PHE A 88 4.30 0.32 12.33
N ALA A 89 4.69 -0.07 13.54
CA ALA A 89 3.80 -0.70 14.51
C ALA A 89 2.81 0.26 15.18
N GLN A 90 3.18 1.53 15.37
CA GLN A 90 2.34 2.51 16.07
C GLN A 90 1.57 3.39 15.08
N PRO A 91 0.39 3.93 15.46
CA PRO A 91 -0.25 4.96 14.66
C PRO A 91 0.69 6.14 14.43
N HIS A 92 0.86 6.54 13.17
CA HIS A 92 1.84 7.53 12.78
C HIS A 92 1.32 8.33 11.57
N VAL A 93 1.87 9.53 11.37
CA VAL A 93 1.65 10.27 10.12
C VAL A 93 2.67 9.77 9.11
N LEU A 94 2.23 8.97 8.14
CA LEU A 94 3.05 8.56 7.00
C LEU A 94 3.30 9.76 6.09
N ARG A 95 4.55 10.21 5.98
CA ARG A 95 5.00 11.27 5.06
C ARG A 95 5.85 10.69 3.91
N LEU A 96 5.20 10.12 2.91
CA LEU A 96 5.86 9.41 1.81
C LEU A 96 6.36 10.37 0.74
N ARG A 97 7.47 10.04 0.09
CA ARG A 97 7.81 10.60 -1.22
C ARG A 97 7.67 9.50 -2.27
N LEU A 98 6.89 9.77 -3.30
CA LEU A 98 6.65 8.84 -4.40
C LEU A 98 7.18 9.45 -5.69
N ALA A 99 7.87 8.67 -6.51
CA ALA A 99 8.34 9.14 -7.80
C ALA A 99 7.14 9.43 -8.70
N ASP A 100 7.16 10.55 -9.43
CA ASP A 100 6.14 10.90 -10.42
C ASP A 100 6.39 10.18 -11.76
N ALA A 101 5.52 10.36 -12.76
CA ALA A 101 5.66 9.66 -14.04
C ALA A 101 6.94 10.06 -14.80
N GLN A 102 7.59 11.14 -14.37
CA GLN A 102 8.84 11.69 -14.88
C GLN A 102 10.02 11.39 -13.92
N GLY A 103 9.82 10.55 -12.90
CA GLY A 103 10.83 10.16 -11.93
C GLY A 103 11.10 11.17 -10.79
N ARG A 104 10.30 12.24 -10.65
CA ARG A 104 10.49 13.26 -9.61
C ARG A 104 9.75 12.91 -8.31
N TRP A 105 10.39 13.10 -7.17
CA TRP A 105 9.83 12.74 -5.88
C TRP A 105 8.80 13.75 -5.32
N VAL A 106 7.54 13.34 -5.15
CA VAL A 106 6.41 14.15 -4.64
C VAL A 106 5.99 13.73 -3.22
N PRO A 107 5.80 14.67 -2.26
CA PRO A 107 5.40 14.34 -0.90
C PRO A 107 3.89 14.01 -0.74
N VAL A 108 3.57 13.08 0.16
CA VAL A 108 2.20 12.65 0.54
C VAL A 108 2.15 12.45 2.06
N ALA A 109 1.17 13.02 2.77
CA ALA A 109 1.04 12.90 4.24
C ALA A 109 -0.35 12.40 4.69
N ARG A 110 -0.44 11.33 5.49
CA ARG A 110 -1.71 10.89 6.13
C ARG A 110 -1.50 10.17 7.48
N PRO A 111 -2.44 10.31 8.45
CA PRO A 111 -2.47 9.46 9.64
C PRO A 111 -2.81 8.02 9.24
N ALA A 112 -2.08 7.06 9.80
CA ALA A 112 -2.28 5.63 9.58
C ALA A 112 -2.11 4.88 10.90
N GLY A 113 -2.84 3.77 11.07
CA GLY A 113 -2.58 2.80 12.13
C GLY A 113 -1.30 2.00 11.85
N PRO A 114 -1.15 0.80 12.43
CA PRO A 114 -0.04 -0.06 12.05
C PRO A 114 -0.05 -0.33 10.54
N THR A 115 1.11 -0.19 9.90
CA THR A 115 1.21 -0.16 8.43
C THR A 115 2.43 -0.93 7.94
N LEU A 116 2.25 -1.75 6.91
CA LEU A 116 3.34 -2.30 6.12
C LEU A 116 3.42 -1.58 4.77
N LEU A 117 4.62 -1.13 4.41
CA LEU A 117 4.95 -0.60 3.09
C LEU A 117 5.98 -1.49 2.43
N TRP A 118 5.80 -1.82 1.15
CA TRP A 118 6.81 -2.56 0.39
C TRP A 118 6.73 -2.22 -1.09
N THR A 119 7.80 -2.50 -1.83
CA THR A 119 7.79 -2.40 -3.28
C THR A 119 7.72 -3.80 -3.88
N ARG A 120 6.70 -4.07 -4.68
CA ARG A 120 6.61 -5.30 -5.49
C ARG A 120 7.34 -5.07 -6.81
N GLY A 121 8.39 -5.86 -7.06
CA GLY A 121 9.29 -5.64 -8.18
C GLY A 121 9.95 -4.25 -8.10
N THR A 122 10.00 -3.54 -9.23
CA THR A 122 10.62 -2.20 -9.31
C THR A 122 9.62 -1.10 -9.64
N THR A 123 8.31 -1.36 -9.66
CA THR A 123 7.34 -0.42 -10.27
C THR A 123 6.12 -0.13 -9.42
N MET A 124 5.87 -0.88 -8.34
CA MET A 124 4.65 -0.77 -7.55
C MET A 124 4.97 -0.72 -6.06
N THR A 125 4.57 0.35 -5.39
CA THR A 125 4.56 0.42 -3.93
C THR A 125 3.19 -0.01 -3.43
N LEU A 126 3.18 -0.88 -2.43
CA LEU A 126 1.97 -1.33 -1.76
C LEU A 126 1.99 -0.85 -0.31
N ARG A 127 0.83 -0.45 0.18
CA ARG A 127 0.61 -0.01 1.57
C ARG A 127 -0.56 -0.77 2.17
N LEU A 128 -0.27 -1.60 3.16
CA LEU A 128 -1.26 -2.38 3.90
C LEU A 128 -1.52 -1.75 5.27
N GLU A 129 -2.77 -1.42 5.54
CA GLU A 129 -3.28 -0.89 6.81
C GLU A 129 -4.33 -1.83 7.41
N GLY A 130 -4.54 -1.73 8.73
CA GLY A 130 -5.60 -2.45 9.44
C GLY A 130 -5.21 -3.85 9.94
N ILE A 131 -3.91 -4.15 9.93
CA ILE A 131 -3.33 -5.38 10.50
C ILE A 131 -2.55 -5.00 11.76
N ASP A 132 -2.68 -5.75 12.85
CA ASP A 132 -2.05 -5.45 14.15
C ASP A 132 -0.76 -6.26 14.41
N SER A 133 -0.36 -7.13 13.48
CA SER A 133 0.82 -7.97 13.57
C SER A 133 1.71 -7.87 12.33
N SER A 134 3.02 -7.66 12.55
CA SER A 134 4.04 -7.65 11.49
C SER A 134 4.04 -8.97 10.72
N ASP A 135 4.01 -10.11 11.43
CA ASP A 135 4.01 -11.44 10.81
C ASP A 135 2.79 -11.66 9.90
N ARG A 136 1.61 -11.20 10.35
CA ARG A 136 0.39 -11.28 9.53
C ARG A 136 0.49 -10.36 8.31
N ALA A 137 1.04 -9.16 8.47
CA ALA A 137 1.23 -8.22 7.37
C ALA A 137 2.21 -8.78 6.32
N VAL A 138 3.30 -9.42 6.76
CA VAL A 138 4.29 -10.08 5.89
C VAL A 138 3.67 -11.27 5.16
N ALA A 139 2.87 -12.10 5.84
CA ALA A 139 2.16 -13.22 5.20
C ALA A 139 1.23 -12.72 4.07
N ILE A 140 0.48 -11.65 4.33
CA ILE A 140 -0.37 -11.00 3.32
C ILE A 140 0.48 -10.47 2.17
N ALA A 141 1.57 -9.73 2.45
CA ALA A 141 2.45 -9.19 1.43
C ALA A 141 3.04 -10.28 0.52
N ASN A 142 3.47 -11.42 1.09
CA ASN A 142 4.01 -12.56 0.34
C ASN A 142 2.96 -13.26 -0.55
N SER A 143 1.67 -13.05 -0.26
CA SER A 143 0.56 -13.56 -1.06
C SER A 143 0.09 -12.59 -2.16
N ALA A 144 0.63 -11.37 -2.20
CA ALA A 144 0.32 -10.32 -3.18
C ALA A 144 1.15 -10.50 -4.46
N ARG A 145 0.92 -11.62 -5.17
CA ARG A 145 1.67 -12.01 -6.37
C ARG A 145 1.12 -11.43 -7.65
#